data_AF-A0ABD2UJU6-F1
#
_entry.id   AF-A0ABD2UJU6-F1
#
_cell.length_a   1.000
_cell.length_b   1.000
_cell.length_c   1.000
_cell.angle_alpha   90.00
_cell.angle_beta   90.00
_cell.angle_gamma   90.00
#
_symmetry.space_group_name_H-M   'P 1'
#
loop_
_entity.id
_entity.type
_entity.pdbx_description
1 polymer ?
#
loop_
_entity_poly.entity_id
_entity_poly.type
_entity_poly.pdbx_seq_one_letter_code
_entity_poly.pdbx_strand_id
1 'polypeptide(L)'
;MGLLKGTFLDWEHESYPSYEDFAVLPLFAVFFPTVRFLLDRFVFEKVARRLIFGKGQEVIENETDDRRRRIRKFKESAWKCIYFLSAEVFALLVTYNEPWFTNTRYFWVGPGDQVWPDQMYKSKLKGLYMYTGGFYTYSIFALIFWETRRSDFGVSMSHHVATAILIVLSYNIRCVFC
;
A
#
# COMPACT_ATOMS: atom_id res chain seq x y z
N MET A 1 -35.72 1.78 1.44
CA MET A 1 -34.65 2.65 0.90
C MET A 1 -33.62 1.74 0.24
N GLY A 2 -33.93 1.30 -0.98
CA GLY A 2 -33.09 0.42 -1.78
C GLY A 2 -32.88 1.09 -3.13
N LEU A 3 -31.62 1.39 -3.45
CA LEU A 3 -31.07 1.99 -4.67
C LEU A 3 -29.61 2.25 -4.28
N LEU A 4 -28.68 1.29 -4.39
CA LEU A 4 -27.89 1.02 -5.59
C LEU A 4 -27.41 -0.45 -5.56
N LYS A 5 -28.26 -1.39 -6.00
CA LYS A 5 -27.86 -2.79 -6.19
C LYS A 5 -27.58 -3.01 -7.67
N GLY A 6 -26.38 -2.61 -8.11
CA GLY A 6 -26.03 -2.72 -9.51
C GLY A 6 -24.63 -2.21 -9.81
N THR A 7 -23.73 -3.17 -10.07
CA THR A 7 -22.43 -3.08 -10.75
C THR A 7 -21.20 -2.64 -9.93
N PHE A 8 -20.14 -3.45 -10.08
CA PHE A 8 -18.79 -3.41 -9.47
C PHE A 8 -18.64 -4.09 -8.09
N LEU A 9 -18.40 -5.40 -8.12
CA LEU A 9 -17.89 -6.26 -7.02
C LEU A 9 -18.72 -6.17 -5.72
N ASP A 10 -19.37 -7.27 -5.33
CA ASP A 10 -20.14 -7.32 -4.08
C ASP A 10 -19.20 -7.10 -2.86
N TRP A 11 -19.08 -5.83 -2.46
CA TRP A 11 -18.08 -5.30 -1.54
C TRP A 11 -18.29 -5.82 -0.10
N GLU A 12 -19.55 -6.15 0.20
CA GLU A 12 -20.01 -6.72 1.47
C GLU A 12 -20.13 -8.25 1.41
N HIS A 13 -19.83 -8.88 0.27
CA HIS A 13 -19.87 -10.34 0.17
C HIS A 13 -18.85 -10.98 1.11
N GLU A 14 -19.33 -11.87 1.97
CA GLU A 14 -18.50 -12.62 2.90
C GLU A 14 -18.12 -13.97 2.30
N SER A 15 -16.82 -14.24 2.26
CA SER A 15 -16.29 -15.53 1.82
C SER A 15 -15.04 -15.87 2.63
N TYR A 16 -14.74 -17.16 2.74
CA TYR A 16 -13.50 -17.58 3.39
C TYR A 16 -12.28 -17.09 2.60
N PRO A 17 -11.18 -16.73 3.28
CA PRO A 17 -9.89 -16.52 2.64
C PRO A 17 -9.52 -17.74 1.79
N SER A 18 -9.24 -17.52 0.51
CA SER A 18 -8.81 -18.55 -0.42
C SER A 18 -7.45 -18.18 -1.02
N TYR A 19 -6.72 -19.19 -1.51
CA TYR A 19 -5.48 -18.95 -2.23
C TYR A 19 -5.71 -18.22 -3.57
N GLU A 20 -6.92 -18.31 -4.13
CA GLU A 20 -7.29 -17.62 -5.37
C GLU A 20 -7.31 -16.11 -5.18
N ASP A 21 -7.57 -15.62 -3.96
CA ASP A 21 -7.53 -14.19 -3.66
C ASP A 21 -6.13 -13.59 -3.93
N PHE A 22 -5.06 -14.39 -3.74
CA PHE A 22 -3.69 -13.96 -4.03
C PHE A 22 -3.39 -13.82 -5.53
N ALA A 23 -4.25 -14.31 -6.43
CA ALA A 23 -4.11 -14.10 -7.87
C ALA A 23 -4.21 -12.61 -8.26
N VAL A 24 -4.70 -11.75 -7.35
CA VAL A 24 -4.73 -10.29 -7.51
C VAL A 24 -3.37 -9.64 -7.21
N LEU A 25 -2.49 -10.29 -6.43
CA LEU A 25 -1.18 -9.72 -6.06
C LEU A 25 -0.29 -9.35 -7.26
N PRO A 26 -0.17 -10.17 -8.33
CA PRO A 26 0.58 -9.80 -9.52
C PRO A 26 0.05 -8.52 -10.19
N LEU A 27 -1.27 -8.28 -10.15
CA LEU A 27 -1.85 -7.05 -10.69
C LEU A 27 -1.35 -5.83 -9.91
N PHE A 28 -1.35 -5.91 -8.57
CA PHE A 28 -0.81 -4.84 -7.72
C PHE A 28 0.71 -4.67 -7.91
N ALA A 29 1.45 -5.78 -8.08
CA ALA A 29 2.88 -5.76 -8.30
C ALA A 29 3.28 -5.03 -9.59
N VAL A 30 2.42 -5.01 -10.61
CA VAL A 30 2.62 -4.20 -11.84
C VAL A 30 2.03 -2.80 -11.69
N PHE A 31 0.87 -2.68 -11.04
CA PHE A 31 0.19 -1.40 -10.84
C PHE A 31 1.06 -0.37 -10.11
N PHE A 32 1.65 -0.73 -8.97
CA PHE A 32 2.46 0.20 -8.18
C PHE A 32 3.67 0.78 -8.94
N PRO A 33 4.53 -0.02 -9.61
CA PRO A 33 5.63 0.55 -10.39
C PRO A 33 5.15 1.39 -11.57
N THR A 34 4.05 1.00 -12.24
CA THR A 34 3.48 1.81 -13.32
C THR A 34 3.01 3.17 -12.82
N VAL A 35 2.25 3.22 -11.72
CA VAL A 35 1.79 4.48 -11.12
C VAL A 35 2.98 5.32 -10.65
N ARG A 36 3.96 4.72 -9.96
CA ARG A 36 5.17 5.42 -9.54
C ARG A 36 5.90 6.03 -10.73
N PHE A 37 6.10 5.28 -11.81
CA PHE A 37 6.77 5.76 -13.01
C PHE A 37 6.05 6.95 -13.64
N LEU A 38 4.72 6.89 -13.76
CA LEU A 38 3.91 7.98 -14.29
C LEU A 38 3.99 9.22 -13.40
N LEU A 39 3.84 9.07 -12.09
CA LEU A 39 3.93 10.18 -11.13
C LEU A 39 5.33 10.80 -11.13
N ASP A 40 6.38 9.99 -11.13
CA ASP A 40 7.78 10.43 -11.19
C ASP A 40 8.04 11.28 -12.42
N ARG A 41 7.48 10.90 -13.58
CA ARG A 41 7.72 11.56 -14.87
C ARG A 41 6.88 12.81 -15.08
N PHE A 42 5.61 12.79 -14.69
CA PHE A 42 4.65 13.84 -15.04
C PHE A 42 4.42 14.84 -13.92
N VAL A 43 4.50 14.41 -12.66
CA VAL A 43 4.12 15.22 -11.48
C VAL A 43 5.34 15.56 -10.64
N PHE A 44 5.99 14.56 -10.03
CA PHE A 44 7.00 14.79 -9.02
C PHE A 44 8.23 15.52 -9.55
N GLU A 45 8.65 15.24 -10.79
CA GLU A 45 9.77 15.97 -11.38
C GLU A 45 9.48 17.46 -11.56
N LYS A 46 8.30 17.80 -12.09
CA LYS A 46 7.90 19.19 -12.30
C LYS A 46 7.76 19.93 -10.98
N VAL A 47 7.13 19.28 -9.99
CA VAL A 47 6.95 19.81 -8.64
C VAL A 47 8.30 20.00 -7.94
N ALA A 48 9.18 18.99 -7.96
CA ALA A 48 10.50 19.06 -7.34
C ALA A 48 11.35 20.19 -7.94
N ARG A 49 11.37 20.32 -9.28
CA ARG A 49 12.11 21.40 -9.95
C ARG A 49 11.58 22.78 -9.57
N ARG A 50 10.25 22.93 -9.45
CA ARG A 50 9.60 24.19 -9.08
C ARG A 50 9.84 24.55 -7.61
N LEU A 51 9.73 23.59 -6.68
CA LEU A 51 9.83 23.83 -5.24
C LEU A 51 11.28 23.96 -4.75
N ILE A 52 12.22 23.19 -5.31
CA ILE A 52 13.58 23.09 -4.77
C ILE A 52 14.53 24.15 -5.38
N PHE A 53 14.37 24.52 -6.67
CA PHE A 53 15.41 25.30 -7.37
C PHE A 53 15.02 26.72 -7.80
N GLY A 54 13.75 27.14 -7.67
CA GLY A 54 13.33 28.50 -8.04
C GLY A 54 13.74 28.93 -9.48
N LYS A 55 13.50 30.19 -9.85
CA LYS A 55 14.02 30.76 -11.10
C LYS A 55 15.40 31.38 -10.83
N GLY A 56 16.47 30.67 -11.19
CA GLY A 56 17.80 31.25 -11.31
C GLY A 56 18.85 30.58 -10.43
N GLN A 57 19.56 29.61 -11.01
CA GLN A 57 20.92 29.26 -10.61
C GLN A 57 21.68 28.83 -11.86
N GLU A 58 22.76 29.55 -12.19
CA GLU A 58 23.82 29.10 -13.10
C GLU A 58 24.59 27.96 -12.42
N VAL A 59 24.80 26.83 -13.10
CA VAL A 59 25.13 25.56 -12.41
C VAL A 59 26.57 25.12 -12.68
N ILE A 60 27.34 24.95 -11.60
CA ILE A 60 28.65 24.25 -11.57
C ILE A 60 28.40 22.73 -11.49
N GLU A 61 29.26 21.89 -12.09
CA GLU A 61 29.04 20.43 -12.22
C GLU A 61 28.66 19.72 -10.89
N ASN A 62 29.29 20.09 -9.77
CA ASN A 62 28.96 19.58 -8.42
C ASN A 62 27.55 19.97 -7.93
N GLU A 63 27.05 21.16 -8.28
CA GLU A 63 25.67 21.54 -7.98
C GLU A 63 24.67 20.72 -8.81
N THR A 64 25.05 20.25 -10.01
CA THR A 64 24.16 19.43 -10.83
C THR A 64 23.91 18.04 -10.21
N ASP A 65 24.90 17.45 -9.54
CA ASP A 65 24.76 16.13 -8.91
C ASP A 65 23.98 16.24 -7.60
N ASP A 66 24.29 17.22 -6.74
CA ASP A 66 23.53 17.45 -5.52
C ASP A 66 22.06 17.78 -5.85
N ARG A 67 21.83 18.54 -6.92
CA ARG A 67 20.49 18.81 -7.45
C ARG A 67 19.77 17.54 -7.86
N ARG A 68 20.40 16.65 -8.64
CA ARG A 68 19.83 15.36 -9.04
C ARG A 68 19.52 14.49 -7.82
N ARG A 69 20.41 14.46 -6.83
CA ARG A 69 20.24 13.74 -5.57
C ARG A 69 19.05 14.25 -4.76
N ARG A 70 18.89 15.58 -4.64
CA ARG A 70 17.74 16.21 -3.95
C ARG A 70 16.41 15.88 -4.65
N ILE A 71 16.37 15.96 -5.99
CA ILE A 71 15.18 15.59 -6.77
C ILE A 71 14.83 14.11 -6.57
N ARG A 72 15.82 13.20 -6.61
CA ARG A 72 15.58 11.77 -6.38
C ARG A 72 15.00 11.49 -5.00
N LYS A 73 15.58 12.08 -3.95
CA LYS A 73 15.05 11.96 -2.58
C LYS A 73 13.63 12.51 -2.46
N PHE A 74 13.34 13.66 -3.08
CA PHE A 74 11.99 14.22 -3.10
C PHE A 74 11.00 13.28 -3.78
N LYS A 75 11.34 12.72 -4.94
CA LYS A 75 10.51 11.74 -5.66
C LYS A 75 10.22 10.50 -4.79
N GLU A 76 11.26 9.94 -4.15
CA GLU A 76 11.12 8.81 -3.23
C GLU A 76 10.18 9.12 -2.05
N SER A 77 10.32 10.30 -1.43
CA SER A 77 9.45 10.74 -0.33
C SER A 77 8.02 11.03 -0.78
N ALA A 78 7.84 11.66 -1.94
CA ALA A 78 6.52 11.98 -2.50
C ALA A 78 5.75 10.71 -2.87
N TRP A 79 6.42 9.71 -3.45
CA TRP A 79 5.83 8.40 -3.71
C TRP A 79 5.32 7.75 -2.42
N LYS A 80 6.16 7.71 -1.37
CA LYS A 80 5.78 7.15 -0.06
C LYS A 80 4.58 7.90 0.51
N CYS A 81 4.58 9.22 0.45
CA CYS A 81 3.47 10.04 0.93
C CYS A 81 2.15 9.72 0.21
N ILE A 82 2.14 9.67 -1.13
CA ILE A 82 0.93 9.33 -1.89
C ILE A 82 0.43 7.94 -1.53
N TYR A 83 1.32 6.95 -1.47
CA TYR A 83 0.94 5.59 -1.11
C TYR A 83 0.35 5.50 0.30
N PHE A 84 1.01 6.08 1.32
CA PHE A 84 0.51 5.98 2.69
C PHE A 84 -0.81 6.74 2.86
N LEU A 85 -0.98 7.88 2.19
CA LEU A 85 -2.26 8.59 2.18
C LEU A 85 -3.37 7.77 1.50
N SER A 86 -3.08 7.13 0.36
CA SER A 86 -4.09 6.29 -0.31
C SER A 86 -4.39 5.03 0.48
N ALA A 87 -3.40 4.43 1.14
CA ALA A 87 -3.57 3.29 2.03
C ALA A 87 -4.45 3.66 3.24
N GLU A 88 -4.20 4.82 3.86
CA GLU A 88 -4.98 5.31 4.99
C GLU A 88 -6.43 5.58 4.60
N VAL A 89 -6.66 6.32 3.49
CA VAL A 89 -8.00 6.57 2.97
C VAL A 89 -8.70 5.25 2.65
N PHE A 90 -8.01 4.28 2.04
CA PHE A 90 -8.60 2.99 1.72
C PHE A 90 -8.95 2.18 2.97
N ALA A 91 -8.06 2.13 3.96
CA ALA A 91 -8.30 1.48 5.25
C ALA A 91 -9.49 2.09 5.97
N LEU A 92 -9.59 3.42 6.02
CA LEU A 92 -10.74 4.12 6.58
C LEU A 92 -12.03 3.78 5.82
N LEU A 93 -12.02 3.81 4.48
CA LEU A 93 -13.21 3.45 3.70
C LEU A 93 -13.68 2.01 3.94
N VAL A 94 -12.75 1.08 4.12
CA VAL A 94 -13.05 -0.33 4.39
C VAL A 94 -13.59 -0.54 5.81
N THR A 95 -13.07 0.20 6.78
CA THR A 95 -13.35 0.00 8.21
C THR A 95 -14.44 0.90 8.79
N TYR A 96 -14.75 2.03 8.16
CA TYR A 96 -15.62 3.08 8.74
C TYR A 96 -16.99 2.58 9.20
N ASN A 97 -17.61 1.66 8.44
CA ASN A 97 -18.93 1.10 8.76
C ASN A 97 -18.87 -0.22 9.53
N GLU A 98 -17.69 -0.64 9.99
CA GLU A 98 -17.51 -1.95 10.62
C GLU A 98 -17.47 -1.85 12.15
N PRO A 99 -18.10 -2.80 12.87
CA PRO A 99 -18.18 -2.74 14.33
C PRO A 99 -16.80 -2.83 15.00
N TRP A 100 -15.85 -3.51 14.35
CA TRP A 100 -14.48 -3.64 14.83
C TRP A 100 -13.63 -2.37 14.71
N PHE A 101 -14.12 -1.32 14.03
CA PHE A 101 -13.44 -0.03 14.01
C PHE A 101 -13.43 0.66 15.38
N THR A 102 -14.47 0.44 16.19
CA THR A 102 -14.62 1.06 17.52
C THR A 102 -14.33 0.11 18.66
N ASN A 103 -14.55 -1.19 18.46
CA ASN A 103 -14.41 -2.19 19.51
C ASN A 103 -13.62 -3.41 19.01
N THR A 104 -12.40 -3.55 19.51
CA THR A 104 -11.43 -4.58 19.14
C THR A 104 -11.89 -6.00 19.48
N ARG A 105 -12.91 -6.16 20.34
CA ARG A 105 -13.55 -7.47 20.58
C ARG A 105 -14.08 -8.09 19.28
N TYR A 106 -14.56 -7.26 18.35
CA TYR A 106 -15.11 -7.72 17.07
C TYR A 106 -14.04 -8.11 16.04
N PHE A 107 -12.74 -8.02 16.37
CA PHE A 107 -11.70 -8.68 15.57
C PHE A 107 -11.78 -10.20 15.71
N TRP A 108 -12.15 -10.68 16.90
CA TRP A 108 -12.19 -12.11 17.24
C TRP A 108 -13.59 -12.73 17.12
N VAL A 109 -14.61 -11.88 17.11
CA VAL A 109 -16.04 -12.26 17.01
C VAL A 109 -16.64 -11.50 15.85
N GLY A 110 -16.99 -12.23 14.78
CA GLY A 110 -17.62 -11.66 13.60
C GLY A 110 -19.14 -11.47 13.78
N PRO A 111 -19.82 -10.92 12.76
CA PRO A 111 -21.28 -10.86 12.74
C PRO A 111 -21.91 -12.27 12.81
N GLY A 112 -23.02 -12.41 13.54
CA GLY A 112 -23.70 -13.70 13.74
C GLY A 112 -22.94 -14.61 14.70
N ASP A 113 -22.78 -15.88 14.31
CA ASP A 113 -22.11 -16.93 15.11
C ASP A 113 -20.62 -17.12 14.74
N GLN A 114 -20.04 -16.21 13.96
CA GLN A 114 -18.64 -16.30 13.52
C GLN A 114 -17.68 -16.02 14.69
N VAL A 115 -16.80 -16.98 14.99
CA VAL A 115 -15.77 -16.84 16.03
C VAL A 115 -14.46 -17.34 15.48
N TRP A 116 -13.37 -16.63 15.78
CA TRP A 116 -12.03 -17.09 15.41
C TRP A 116 -11.79 -18.53 15.92
N PRO A 117 -11.24 -19.44 15.10
CA PRO A 117 -10.60 -19.22 13.80
C PRO A 117 -11.52 -19.30 12.58
N ASP A 118 -12.83 -19.52 12.74
CA ASP A 118 -13.76 -19.68 11.62
C ASP A 118 -14.48 -18.38 11.27
N GLN A 119 -13.71 -17.39 10.82
CA GLN A 119 -14.24 -16.10 10.35
C GLN A 119 -14.15 -15.99 8.83
N MET A 120 -15.21 -15.45 8.24
CA MET A 120 -15.27 -15.07 6.83
C MET A 120 -14.83 -13.62 6.69
N TYR A 121 -14.26 -13.29 5.53
CA TYR A 121 -13.87 -11.91 5.22
C TYR A 121 -14.79 -11.32 4.17
N LYS A 122 -15.18 -10.06 4.39
CA LYS A 122 -15.82 -9.26 3.36
C LYS A 122 -14.84 -8.98 2.22
N SER A 123 -15.32 -8.96 0.98
CA SER A 123 -14.53 -8.67 -0.23
C SER A 123 -13.68 -7.41 -0.08
N LYS A 124 -14.20 -6.37 0.58
CA LYS A 124 -13.48 -5.13 0.85
C LYS A 124 -12.24 -5.29 1.74
N LEU A 125 -12.33 -6.14 2.76
CA LEU A 125 -11.22 -6.43 3.65
C LEU A 125 -10.18 -7.26 2.91
N LYS A 126 -10.61 -8.26 2.11
CA LYS A 126 -9.71 -8.99 1.22
C LYS A 126 -8.97 -8.05 0.27
N GLY A 127 -9.66 -7.08 -0.32
CA GLY A 127 -9.07 -6.03 -1.15
C GLY A 127 -7.99 -5.22 -0.42
N LEU A 128 -8.22 -4.86 0.84
CA LEU A 128 -7.23 -4.17 1.69
C LEU A 128 -5.98 -5.02 1.94
N TYR A 129 -6.15 -6.32 2.23
CA TYR A 129 -5.04 -7.27 2.35
C TYR A 129 -4.24 -7.39 1.05
N MET A 130 -4.92 -7.48 -0.10
CA MET A 130 -4.23 -7.58 -1.40
C MET A 130 -3.51 -6.27 -1.79
N TYR A 131 -4.11 -5.13 -1.48
CA TYR A 131 -3.50 -3.81 -1.71
C TYR A 131 -2.22 -3.63 -0.89
N THR A 132 -2.30 -3.89 0.42
CA THR A 132 -1.17 -3.77 1.35
C THR A 132 -0.10 -4.83 1.06
N GLY A 133 -0.50 -6.09 0.91
CA GLY A 133 0.41 -7.18 0.54
C GLY A 133 1.12 -6.90 -0.78
N GLY A 134 0.38 -6.47 -1.80
CA GLY A 134 0.93 -6.11 -3.12
C GLY A 134 1.96 -4.99 -3.05
N PHE A 135 1.74 -3.97 -2.20
CA PHE A 135 2.71 -2.90 -2.00
C PHE A 135 3.99 -3.39 -1.32
N TYR A 136 3.89 -4.22 -0.29
CA TYR A 136 5.08 -4.75 0.40
C TYR A 136 5.87 -5.70 -0.50
N THR A 137 5.21 -6.53 -1.31
CA THR A 137 5.86 -7.32 -2.35
C THR A 137 6.56 -6.43 -3.36
N TYR A 138 5.86 -5.43 -3.93
CA TYR A 138 6.46 -4.45 -4.83
C TYR A 138 7.67 -3.74 -4.19
N SER A 139 7.56 -3.33 -2.93
CA SER A 139 8.60 -2.58 -2.23
C SER A 139 9.87 -3.40 -2.03
N ILE A 140 9.77 -4.73 -1.84
CA ILE A 140 10.93 -5.63 -1.83
C ILE A 140 11.66 -5.58 -3.17
N PHE A 141 10.94 -5.73 -4.29
CA PHE A 141 11.53 -5.63 -5.63
C PHE A 141 12.10 -4.22 -5.90
N ALA A 142 11.38 -3.17 -5.51
CA ALA A 142 11.81 -1.79 -5.67
C ALA A 142 13.09 -1.53 -4.86
N LEU A 143 13.20 -2.01 -3.62
CA LEU A 143 14.40 -1.87 -2.82
C LEU A 143 15.61 -2.57 -3.45
N ILE A 144 15.42 -3.73 -4.07
CA ILE A 144 16.51 -4.50 -4.71
C ILE A 144 16.96 -3.83 -6.02
N PHE A 145 16.02 -3.39 -6.86
CA PHE A 145 16.31 -3.01 -8.26
C PHE A 145 16.16 -1.52 -8.58
N TRP A 146 15.38 -0.76 -7.81
CA TRP A 146 14.97 0.61 -8.16
C TRP A 146 15.43 1.69 -7.17
N GLU A 147 15.40 1.40 -5.86
CA GLU A 147 15.77 2.38 -4.84
C GLU A 147 17.29 2.45 -4.61
N THR A 148 17.75 3.63 -4.18
CA THR A 148 19.17 3.81 -3.89
C THR A 148 19.54 3.03 -2.62
N ARG A 149 20.52 2.12 -2.71
CA ARG A 149 21.01 1.39 -1.53
C ARG A 149 21.63 2.36 -0.52
N ARG A 150 20.98 2.48 0.65
CA ARG A 150 21.46 3.27 1.80
C ARG A 150 22.03 2.32 2.88
N SER A 151 22.78 2.85 3.84
CA SER A 151 23.40 2.07 4.93
C SER A 151 22.40 1.32 5.82
N ASP A 152 21.15 1.78 5.89
CA ASP A 152 20.01 1.16 6.59
C ASP A 152 19.25 0.14 5.72
N PHE A 153 19.77 -0.21 4.54
CA PHE A 153 19.11 -1.11 3.59
C PHE A 153 18.74 -2.47 4.20
N GLY A 154 19.65 -3.09 4.95
CA GLY A 154 19.41 -4.42 5.53
C GLY A 154 18.26 -4.41 6.53
N VAL A 155 18.21 -3.39 7.40
CA VAL A 155 17.13 -3.23 8.38
C VAL A 155 15.79 -2.98 7.69
N SER A 156 15.78 -2.08 6.69
CA SER A 156 14.58 -1.81 5.90
C SER A 156 14.08 -3.05 5.15
N MET A 157 14.98 -3.80 4.49
CA MET A 157 14.62 -5.02 3.76
C MET A 157 14.02 -6.07 4.69
N SER A 158 14.66 -6.35 5.83
CA SER A 158 14.14 -7.29 6.83
C SER A 158 12.77 -6.86 7.34
N HIS A 159 12.54 -5.56 7.55
CA HIS A 159 11.23 -5.05 7.94
C HIS A 159 10.15 -5.30 6.87
N HIS A 160 10.47 -5.07 5.58
CA HIS A 160 9.50 -5.32 4.50
C HIS A 160 9.17 -6.80 4.36
N VAL A 161 10.18 -7.69 4.46
CA VAL A 161 9.98 -9.14 4.42
C VAL A 161 9.15 -9.61 5.61
N ALA A 162 9.49 -9.16 6.83
CA ALA A 162 8.74 -9.52 8.04
C ALA A 162 7.28 -9.07 7.93
N THR A 163 7.04 -7.84 7.48
CA THR A 163 5.68 -7.31 7.33
C THR A 163 4.89 -8.08 6.26
N ALA A 164 5.51 -8.42 5.12
CA ALA A 164 4.87 -9.25 4.10
C ALA A 164 4.47 -10.63 4.65
N ILE A 165 5.34 -11.28 5.43
CA ILE A 165 5.05 -12.56 6.10
C ILE A 165 3.89 -12.39 7.07
N LEU A 166 3.89 -11.36 7.91
CA LEU A 166 2.82 -11.09 8.87
C LEU A 166 1.47 -10.86 8.18
N ILE A 167 1.43 -10.12 7.07
CA ILE A 167 0.20 -9.89 6.29
C ILE A 167 -0.34 -11.22 5.75
N VAL A 168 0.51 -12.06 5.15
CA VAL A 168 0.10 -13.36 4.60
C VAL A 168 -0.37 -14.29 5.71
N LEU A 169 0.36 -14.39 6.83
CA LEU A 169 -0.03 -15.24 7.95
C LEU A 169 -1.35 -14.77 8.59
N SER A 170 -1.50 -13.46 8.80
CA SER A 170 -2.76 -12.86 9.31
C SER A 170 -3.94 -13.20 8.41
N TYR A 171 -3.76 -13.15 7.08
CA TYR A 171 -4.80 -13.52 6.12
C TYR A 171 -5.18 -15.01 6.23
N ASN A 172 -4.20 -15.91 6.29
CA ASN A 172 -4.43 -17.36 6.32
C ASN A 172 -5.00 -17.84 7.66
N ILE A 173 -4.56 -17.25 8.77
CA ILE A 173 -5.03 -17.59 10.14
C ILE A 173 -6.37 -16.92 10.46
N ARG A 174 -6.94 -16.15 9.51
CA ARG A 174 -8.24 -15.46 9.66
C ARG A 174 -8.26 -14.51 10.85
N CYS A 175 -7.10 -13.93 11.19
CA CYS A 175 -6.95 -12.96 12.26
C CYS A 175 -6.91 -11.56 11.63
N VAL A 176 -7.99 -10.79 11.78
CA VAL A 176 -8.09 -9.41 11.28
C VAL A 176 -7.15 -8.53 12.11
N PHE A 177 -6.06 -8.08 11.50
CA PHE A 177 -5.04 -7.14 12.01
C PHE A 177 -5.07 -6.90 13.54
N CYS A 178 -4.30 -7.71 14.27
CA CYS A 178 -3.72 -7.34 15.57
C CYS A 178 -2.25 -6.95 15.38
#